data_AF-A0A5N4CEU7-F1
#
_entry.id   AF-A0A5N4CEU7-F1
#
_cell.length_a   1.000
_cell.length_b   1.000
_cell.length_c   1.000
_cell.angle_alpha   90.00
_cell.angle_beta   90.00
_cell.angle_gamma   90.00
#
_symmetry.space_group_name_H-M   'P 1'
#
loop_
_entity.id
_entity.type
_entity.pdbx_description
1 polymer ?
#
loop_
_entity_poly.entity_id
_entity_poly.type
_entity_poly.pdbx_seq_one_letter_code
_entity_poly.pdbx_strand_id
1 'polypeptide(L)'
;MSTMDELERHESSEEEYQWLFDFSGLFSRLQTAVPTVKTFSTSQSSLQVPGASWNLGQLNHVAVAVPDLEKAKVLYKDVLGAQVSEAVPLPEHGVSVVFVNLGNTKIELLHPLGSDSPVAGFLQKNKAGGMHHVCIEVL
;
A
#
# COMPACT_ATOMS: atom_id res chain seq x y z
N MET A 1 7.17 17.41 -4.66
CA MET A 1 6.92 16.03 -4.21
C MET A 1 7.81 15.74 -3.03
N SER A 2 7.33 14.99 -2.04
CA SER A 2 8.16 14.48 -0.97
C SER A 2 9.09 13.39 -1.52
N THR A 3 10.29 13.22 -0.96
CA THR A 3 11.19 12.13 -1.34
C THR A 3 10.58 10.73 -1.10
N MET A 4 9.56 10.62 -0.22
CA MET A 4 8.72 9.42 -0.10
C MET A 4 7.91 9.15 -1.37
N ASP A 5 7.24 10.16 -1.94
CA ASP A 5 6.46 10.01 -3.18
C ASP A 5 7.34 9.62 -4.38
N GLU A 6 8.63 9.99 -4.36
CA GLU A 6 9.61 9.60 -5.39
C GLU A 6 10.07 8.16 -5.24
N LEU A 7 10.34 7.72 -4.01
CA LEU A 7 10.64 6.32 -3.71
C LEU A 7 9.44 5.44 -4.05
N GLU A 8 8.22 5.84 -3.69
CA GLU A 8 7.01 5.12 -4.06
C GLU A 8 6.85 4.97 -5.57
N ARG A 9 7.19 6.00 -6.34
CA ARG A 9 7.18 5.96 -7.82
C ARG A 9 8.29 5.07 -8.36
N HIS A 10 9.48 5.11 -7.78
CA HIS A 10 10.59 4.24 -8.19
C HIS A 10 10.31 2.77 -7.89
N GLU A 11 9.84 2.43 -6.69
CA GLU A 11 9.40 1.07 -6.35
C GLU A 11 8.25 0.62 -7.23
N SER A 12 7.25 1.49 -7.46
CA SER A 12 6.15 1.17 -8.39
C SER A 12 6.67 0.85 -9.79
N SER A 13 7.72 1.53 -10.26
CA SER A 13 8.30 1.25 -11.59
C SER A 13 9.11 -0.04 -11.62
N GLU A 14 9.87 -0.36 -10.56
CA GLU A 14 10.62 -1.62 -10.45
C GLU A 14 9.69 -2.84 -10.33
N GLU A 15 8.58 -2.71 -9.59
CA GLU A 15 7.51 -3.72 -9.55
C GLU A 15 6.82 -3.89 -10.92
N GLU A 16 6.59 -2.80 -11.66
CA GLU A 16 6.00 -2.84 -13.01
C GLU A 16 6.86 -3.66 -14.00
N TYR A 17 8.19 -3.60 -13.88
CA TYR A 17 9.10 -4.43 -14.69
C TYR A 17 9.09 -5.91 -14.26
N GLN A 18 8.90 -6.20 -12.97
CA GLN A 18 8.81 -7.58 -12.50
C GLN A 18 7.55 -8.28 -13.03
N TRP A 19 6.44 -7.54 -13.19
CA TRP A 19 5.21 -8.02 -13.86
C TRP A 19 5.42 -8.46 -15.33
N LEU A 20 6.32 -7.81 -16.07
CA LEU A 20 6.56 -8.11 -17.48
C LEU A 20 7.26 -9.46 -17.72
N PHE A 21 7.89 -10.05 -16.70
CA PHE A 21 8.62 -11.32 -16.82
C PHE A 21 7.82 -12.56 -16.37
N ASP A 22 6.65 -12.39 -15.74
CA ASP A 22 5.83 -13.52 -15.24
C ASP A 22 4.78 -14.05 -16.24
N PHE A 23 4.72 -13.51 -17.46
CA PHE A 23 3.77 -13.93 -18.51
C PHE A 23 4.42 -14.77 -19.63
N SER A 24 4.92 -15.97 -19.31
CA SER A 24 5.17 -17.01 -20.33
C SER A 24 4.72 -18.39 -19.85
N GLY A 25 3.42 -18.55 -19.60
CA GLY A 25 2.78 -19.83 -19.30
C GLY A 25 1.79 -20.22 -20.39
N LEU A 26 2.25 -21.06 -21.34
CA LEU A 26 1.47 -21.60 -22.45
C LEU A 26 0.71 -22.85 -21.98
N PHE A 27 -0.62 -22.80 -21.78
CA PHE A 27 -1.44 -24.02 -21.68
C PHE A 27 -2.79 -23.92 -22.38
N SER A 28 -3.02 -24.96 -23.18
CA SER A 28 -4.09 -25.15 -24.16
C SER A 28 -5.45 -25.48 -23.56
N ARG A 29 -6.48 -25.02 -24.31
CA ARG A 29 -7.92 -25.32 -24.26
C ARG A 29 -8.33 -26.69 -23.69
N LEU A 30 -9.32 -26.65 -22.78
CA LEU A 30 -10.48 -27.55 -22.78
C LEU A 30 -11.75 -26.76 -22.42
N GLN A 31 -12.77 -26.85 -23.27
CA GLN A 31 -14.11 -26.26 -23.08
C GLN A 31 -15.02 -27.24 -22.36
N THR A 32 -15.64 -26.83 -21.26
CA THR A 32 -16.84 -27.47 -20.70
C THR A 32 -17.87 -26.40 -20.34
N ALA A 33 -19.11 -26.62 -20.79
CA ALA A 33 -20.23 -25.72 -20.57
C ALA A 33 -20.78 -25.86 -19.14
N VAL A 34 -21.03 -24.72 -18.47
CA VAL A 34 -21.57 -24.62 -17.10
C VAL A 34 -22.64 -23.51 -17.10
N PRO A 35 -23.77 -23.69 -16.38
CA PRO A 35 -25.06 -23.08 -16.75
C PRO A 35 -25.19 -21.60 -16.39
N THR A 36 -26.09 -20.93 -17.11
CA THR A 36 -26.51 -19.53 -16.97
C THR A 36 -26.86 -19.17 -15.53
N VAL A 37 -25.92 -18.54 -14.82
CA VAL A 37 -26.18 -17.86 -13.55
C VAL A 37 -26.91 -16.54 -13.88
N LYS A 38 -28.08 -16.36 -13.26
CA LYS A 38 -28.83 -15.10 -13.34
C LYS A 38 -27.95 -13.98 -12.79
N THR A 39 -27.60 -13.04 -13.67
CA THR A 39 -26.90 -11.80 -13.33
C THR A 39 -27.73 -11.01 -12.32
N PHE A 40 -27.31 -11.03 -11.07
CA PHE A 40 -27.80 -10.07 -10.08
C PHE A 40 -27.11 -8.74 -10.39
N SER A 41 -27.85 -7.88 -11.09
CA SER A 41 -27.42 -6.50 -11.34
C SER A 41 -27.37 -5.80 -9.98
N THR A 42 -26.18 -5.66 -9.42
CA THR A 42 -25.94 -4.73 -8.33
C THR A 42 -26.19 -3.34 -8.91
N SER A 43 -27.33 -2.73 -8.54
CA SER A 43 -27.59 -1.33 -8.80
C SER A 43 -26.47 -0.52 -8.16
N GLN A 44 -25.54 -0.07 -8.99
CA GLN A 44 -24.49 0.85 -8.60
C GLN A 44 -25.20 2.14 -8.18
N SER A 45 -25.38 2.31 -6.87
CA SER A 45 -25.88 3.54 -6.28
C SER A 45 -24.86 4.64 -6.56
N SER A 46 -25.03 5.33 -7.68
CA SER A 46 -24.33 6.57 -7.98
C SER A 46 -24.84 7.63 -7.00
N LEU A 47 -24.19 7.73 -5.84
CA LEU A 47 -24.25 8.96 -5.06
C LEU A 47 -23.51 10.01 -5.87
N GLN A 48 -24.23 10.70 -6.74
CA GLN A 48 -23.74 11.87 -7.45
C GLN A 48 -23.52 12.97 -6.41
N VAL A 49 -22.28 13.11 -5.97
CA VAL A 49 -21.85 14.24 -5.15
C VAL A 49 -21.88 15.47 -6.07
N PRO A 50 -22.62 16.55 -5.74
CA PRO A 50 -22.65 17.76 -6.55
C PRO A 50 -21.23 18.27 -6.80
N GLY A 51 -20.96 18.72 -8.04
CA GLY A 51 -19.61 19.02 -8.57
C GLY A 51 -18.69 19.67 -7.55
N ALA A 52 -17.85 18.84 -6.93
CA ALA A 52 -16.96 19.28 -5.87
C ALA A 52 -15.90 20.19 -6.47
N SER A 53 -15.80 21.43 -5.97
CA SER A 53 -14.73 22.38 -6.27
C SER A 53 -13.36 21.96 -5.72
N TRP A 54 -13.25 20.73 -5.21
CA TRP A 54 -12.08 20.14 -4.60
C TRP A 54 -11.76 18.85 -5.34
N ASN A 55 -10.61 18.84 -5.99
CA ASN A 55 -10.16 17.76 -6.84
C ASN A 55 -9.44 16.74 -5.95
N LEU A 56 -10.20 15.89 -5.25
CA LEU A 56 -9.62 14.82 -4.43
C LEU A 56 -9.33 13.61 -5.32
N GLY A 57 -8.13 13.05 -5.19
CA GLY A 57 -7.68 11.85 -5.87
C GLY A 57 -7.87 10.57 -5.04
N GLN A 58 -7.08 9.55 -5.33
CA GLN A 58 -7.18 8.23 -4.68
C GLN A 58 -6.52 8.22 -3.30
N LEU A 59 -6.82 7.18 -2.52
CA LEU A 59 -6.04 6.87 -1.32
C LEU A 59 -4.66 6.37 -1.77
N ASN A 60 -3.63 7.15 -1.47
CA ASN A 60 -2.26 6.78 -1.81
C ASN A 60 -1.75 5.69 -0.86
N HIS A 61 -1.76 5.96 0.45
CA HIS A 61 -1.38 4.97 1.46
C HIS A 61 -2.05 5.18 2.83
N VAL A 62 -1.97 4.13 3.66
CA VAL A 62 -2.19 4.19 5.11
C VAL A 62 -0.87 3.97 5.82
N ALA A 63 -0.44 4.94 6.63
CA ALA A 63 0.79 4.83 7.40
C ALA A 63 0.53 4.20 8.78
N VAL A 64 1.32 3.19 9.12
CA VAL A 64 1.25 2.46 10.39
C VAL A 64 2.61 2.55 11.08
N ALA A 65 2.65 3.20 12.24
CA ALA A 65 3.86 3.23 13.05
C ALA A 65 4.03 1.90 13.78
N VAL A 66 5.19 1.27 13.63
CA VAL A 66 5.48 -0.05 14.19
C VAL A 66 6.69 -0.01 15.12
N PRO A 67 6.67 -0.73 16.27
CA PRO A 67 7.79 -0.76 17.20
C PRO A 67 8.96 -1.62 16.71
N ASP A 68 8.74 -2.49 15.73
CA ASP A 68 9.75 -3.38 15.14
C ASP A 68 9.39 -3.58 13.66
N LEU A 69 10.22 -3.00 12.78
CA LEU A 69 9.95 -2.98 11.34
C LEU A 69 10.06 -4.37 10.71
N GLU A 70 11.03 -5.17 11.15
CA GLU A 70 11.25 -6.53 10.61
C GLU A 70 10.12 -7.47 11.02
N LYS A 71 9.68 -7.43 12.27
CA LYS A 71 8.54 -8.25 12.71
C LYS A 71 7.26 -7.87 11.97
N ALA A 72 7.03 -6.58 11.75
CA ALA A 72 5.88 -6.11 10.99
C ALA A 72 5.96 -6.56 9.52
N LYS A 73 7.12 -6.41 8.88
CA LYS A 73 7.39 -6.90 7.52
C LYS A 73 7.09 -8.40 7.39
N VAL A 74 7.61 -9.23 8.29
CA VAL A 74 7.38 -10.68 8.31
C VAL A 74 5.90 -11.01 8.49
N LEU A 75 5.17 -10.28 9.35
CA LEU A 75 3.73 -10.49 9.52
C LEU A 75 2.98 -10.30 8.19
N TYR A 76 3.21 -9.18 7.50
CA TYR A 76 2.50 -8.92 6.24
C TYR A 76 2.94 -9.85 5.11
N LYS A 77 4.23 -10.17 5.03
CA LYS A 77 4.79 -11.02 3.98
C LYS A 77 4.46 -12.51 4.18
N ASP A 78 4.86 -13.06 5.33
CA ASP A 78 4.91 -14.52 5.52
C ASP A 78 3.61 -15.07 6.12
N VAL A 79 2.92 -14.27 6.96
CA VAL A 79 1.68 -14.71 7.61
C VAL A 79 0.46 -14.33 6.77
N LEU A 80 0.44 -13.10 6.24
CA LEU A 80 -0.71 -12.59 5.47
C LEU A 80 -0.54 -12.74 3.95
N GLY A 81 0.66 -13.08 3.46
CA GLY A 81 0.91 -13.36 2.04
C GLY A 81 0.91 -12.13 1.14
N ALA A 82 1.12 -10.93 1.68
CA ALA A 82 1.19 -9.70 0.90
C ALA A 82 2.56 -9.57 0.19
N GLN A 83 2.59 -8.77 -0.89
CA GLN A 83 3.85 -8.33 -1.48
C GLN A 83 4.42 -7.20 -0.62
N VAL A 84 5.67 -7.34 -0.19
CA VAL A 84 6.31 -6.45 0.77
C VAL A 84 7.73 -6.13 0.32
N SER A 85 8.07 -4.85 0.35
CA SER A 85 9.37 -4.31 -0.03
C SER A 85 10.48 -4.65 0.98
N GLU A 86 11.71 -4.33 0.59
CA GLU A 86 12.80 -4.19 1.56
C GLU A 86 12.68 -2.89 2.37
N ALA A 87 13.34 -2.84 3.52
CA ALA A 87 13.32 -1.65 4.37
C ALA A 87 14.19 -0.54 3.77
N VAL A 88 13.60 0.63 3.55
CA VAL A 88 14.28 1.80 3.00
C VAL A 88 14.50 2.84 4.10
N PRO A 89 15.75 3.18 4.44
CA PRO A 89 16.02 4.26 5.39
C PRO A 89 15.78 5.62 4.75
N LEU A 90 15.05 6.48 5.44
CA LEU A 90 14.75 7.86 5.04
C LEU A 90 15.20 8.85 6.12
N PRO A 91 16.51 9.17 6.20
CA PRO A 91 17.07 10.02 7.25
C PRO A 91 16.45 11.43 7.27
N GLU A 92 16.13 12.00 6.10
CA GLU A 92 15.52 13.32 5.98
C GLU A 92 14.13 13.41 6.63
N HIS A 93 13.41 12.29 6.66
CA HIS A 93 12.09 12.17 7.29
C HIS A 93 12.16 11.56 8.70
N GLY A 94 13.34 11.16 9.15
CA GLY A 94 13.54 10.51 10.44
C GLY A 94 12.80 9.19 10.58
N VAL A 95 12.61 8.44 9.48
CA VAL A 95 11.94 7.13 9.50
C VAL A 95 12.66 6.10 8.62
N SER A 96 12.48 4.83 8.93
CA SER A 96 12.67 3.73 7.97
C SER A 96 11.29 3.22 7.58
N VAL A 97 11.10 2.96 6.29
CA VAL A 97 9.81 2.55 5.73
C VAL A 97 9.90 1.17 5.08
N VAL A 98 8.82 0.40 5.20
CA VAL A 98 8.56 -0.80 4.39
C VAL A 98 7.19 -0.62 3.74
N PHE A 99 7.10 -0.90 2.45
CA PHE A 99 5.85 -0.82 1.70
C PHE A 99 5.21 -2.19 1.60
N VAL A 100 3.93 -2.26 1.92
CA VAL A 100 3.08 -3.42 1.70
C VAL A 100 2.12 -3.09 0.57
N ASN A 101 2.28 -3.76 -0.57
CA ASN A 101 1.47 -3.54 -1.75
C ASN A 101 0.20 -4.41 -1.69
N LEU A 102 -0.97 -3.76 -1.77
CA LEU A 102 -2.30 -4.41 -1.77
C LEU A 102 -2.98 -4.36 -3.15
N GLY A 103 -2.29 -3.87 -4.18
CA GLY A 103 -2.79 -3.71 -5.54
C GLY A 103 -3.60 -2.44 -5.76
N ASN A 104 -4.53 -2.09 -4.84
CA ASN A 104 -5.35 -0.88 -4.97
C ASN A 104 -4.83 0.32 -4.17
N THR A 105 -3.96 0.08 -3.19
CA THR A 105 -3.32 1.08 -2.33
C THR A 105 -2.14 0.43 -1.60
N LYS A 106 -1.41 1.21 -0.79
CA LYS A 106 -0.27 0.73 -0.01
C LYS A 106 -0.49 0.90 1.49
N ILE A 107 0.16 0.04 2.27
CA ILE A 107 0.41 0.31 3.69
C ILE A 107 1.90 0.64 3.83
N GLU A 108 2.18 1.78 4.46
CA GLU A 108 3.53 2.17 4.82
C GLU A 108 3.79 1.82 6.29
N LEU A 109 4.70 0.88 6.54
CA LEU A 109 5.15 0.55 7.88
C LEU A 109 6.30 1.47 8.25
N LEU A 110 6.10 2.32 9.25
CA LEU A 110 7.07 3.34 9.66
C LEU A 110 7.72 2.96 10.98
N HIS A 111 9.05 2.99 11.03
CA HIS A 111 9.82 2.87 12.24
C HIS A 111 10.73 4.10 12.44
N PRO A 112 10.91 4.62 13.67
CA PRO A 112 11.79 5.75 13.92
C PRO A 112 13.21 5.53 13.41
N LEU A 113 13.77 6.55 12.76
CA LEU A 113 15.18 6.61 12.39
C LEU A 113 15.78 7.92 12.95
N GLY A 114 16.77 7.79 13.83
CA GLY A 114 17.36 8.93 14.54
C GLY A 114 16.56 9.36 15.79
N SER A 115 17.12 10.31 16.54
CA SER A 115 16.54 10.78 17.82
C SER A 115 15.32 11.67 17.65
N ASP A 116 15.23 12.40 16.53
CA ASP A 116 14.23 13.45 16.29
C ASP A 116 13.10 12.96 15.38
N SER A 117 12.88 11.65 15.33
CA SER A 117 11.87 11.04 14.47
C SER A 117 10.46 11.53 14.81
N PRO A 118 9.66 11.95 13.81
CA PRO A 118 8.30 12.46 14.02
C PRO A 118 7.35 11.41 14.62
N VAL A 119 7.60 10.12 14.38
CA VAL A 119 6.76 9.01 14.87
C VAL A 119 7.22 8.47 16.24
N ALA A 120 8.37 8.91 16.77
CA ALA A 120 8.89 8.44 18.06
C ALA A 120 7.93 8.75 19.22
N GLY A 121 7.39 9.97 19.27
CA GLY A 121 6.42 10.36 20.30
C GLY A 121 5.11 9.55 20.22
N PHE A 122 4.70 9.15 19.02
CA PHE A 122 3.53 8.29 18.83
C PHE A 122 3.77 6.90 19.41
N LEU A 123 4.90 6.26 19.09
CA LEU A 123 5.25 4.93 19.63
C LEU A 123 5.53 4.95 21.14
N GLN A 124 5.94 6.09 21.69
CA GLN A 124 6.04 6.23 23.14
C GLN A 124 4.68 6.09 23.83
N LYS A 125 3.60 6.62 23.23
CA LYS A 125 2.22 6.50 23.74
C LYS A 125 1.59 5.16 23.37
N ASN A 126 1.83 4.70 22.15
CA ASN A 126 1.27 3.49 21.57
C ASN A 126 2.37 2.43 21.43
N LYS A 127 2.72 1.76 22.54
CA LYS A 127 3.86 0.84 22.61
C LYS A 127 3.79 -0.34 21.63
N ALA A 128 2.58 -0.76 21.27
CA ALA A 128 2.34 -1.84 20.31
C ALA A 128 2.30 -1.37 18.84
N GLY A 129 2.44 -0.07 18.58
CA GLY A 129 2.20 0.52 17.26
C GLY A 129 0.74 0.91 17.02
N GLY A 130 0.45 1.32 15.79
CA GLY A 130 -0.92 1.68 15.36
C GLY A 130 -0.95 2.51 14.07
N MET A 131 -2.15 2.69 13.51
CA MET A 131 -2.38 3.59 12.39
C MET A 131 -2.03 5.03 12.78
N HIS A 132 -1.18 5.67 11.99
CA HIS A 132 -0.67 7.00 12.26
C HIS A 132 -1.38 8.06 11.43
N HIS A 133 -1.51 7.85 10.11
CA HIS A 133 -2.19 8.77 9.22
C HIS A 133 -2.65 8.07 7.92
N VAL A 134 -3.44 8.79 7.13
CA VAL A 134 -3.84 8.40 5.78
C VAL A 134 -3.41 9.50 4.80
N CYS A 135 -2.95 9.11 3.62
CA CYS A 135 -2.56 10.03 2.56
C CYS A 135 -3.55 9.93 1.39
N ILE A 136 -4.13 11.06 1.00
CA ILE A 136 -5.07 11.15 -0.12
C ILE A 136 -4.46 12.09 -1.14
N GLU A 137 -4.44 11.67 -2.40
CA GLU A 137 -3.96 12.48 -3.50
C GLU A 137 -4.88 13.69 -3.74
N VAL A 138 -4.33 14.74 -4.34
CA VAL A 138 -5.07 15.91 -4.80
C VAL A 138 -4.75 16.16 -6.27
N LEU A 139 -5.78 16.46 -7.07
CA LEU A 139 -5.78 16.50 -8.54
C LEU A 139 -5.76 17.92 -9.13
#